data_AF-A0A504X8K3-F1
#
_entry.id   AF-A0A504X8K3-F1
#
_cell.length_a   1.000
_cell.length_b   1.000
_cell.length_c   1.000
_cell.angle_alpha   90.00
_cell.angle_beta   90.00
_cell.angle_gamma   90.00
#
_symmetry.space_group_name_H-M   'P 1'
#
loop_
_entity.id
_entity.type
_entity.pdbx_description
1 polymer ?
#
loop_
_entity_poly.entity_id
_entity_poly.type
_entity_poly.pdbx_seq_one_letter_code
_entity_poly.pdbx_strand_id
1 'polypeptide(L)'
;MAYNNVAGPLAARKSESSTGIWSLSNIPPWSASSGATKLMGSTETTTDLGMRISLWSGDITKLALDAIANAANAHLAGGGGVDGAIHRAAGPELNKACLALNGCPTGQAKITPGFRLPSK
;
A
#
# COMPACT_ATOMS: atom_id res chain seq x y z
N MET A 1 7.69 -6.92 -40.00
CA MET A 1 8.94 -6.99 -39.20
C MET A 1 8.55 -7.14 -37.74
N ALA A 2 9.14 -8.12 -37.07
CA ALA A 2 8.67 -8.68 -35.80
C ALA A 2 8.81 -7.71 -34.62
N TYR A 3 7.75 -7.63 -33.81
CA TYR A 3 7.80 -7.05 -32.47
C TYR A 3 8.48 -8.06 -31.55
N ASN A 4 9.69 -7.75 -31.08
CA ASN A 4 10.37 -8.54 -30.06
C ASN A 4 9.69 -8.30 -28.70
N ASN A 5 8.74 -9.18 -28.42
CA ASN A 5 8.11 -9.36 -27.13
C ASN A 5 8.99 -10.30 -26.30
N VAL A 6 9.75 -9.77 -25.35
CA VAL A 6 10.40 -10.55 -24.30
C VAL A 6 9.89 -10.09 -22.93
N ALA A 7 8.59 -10.31 -22.70
CA ALA A 7 8.10 -10.46 -21.34
C ALA A 7 8.67 -11.77 -20.78
N GLY A 8 9.86 -11.70 -20.20
CA GLY A 8 10.47 -12.80 -19.46
C GLY A 8 9.63 -13.19 -18.24
N PRO A 9 9.82 -14.40 -17.69
CA PRO A 9 9.02 -14.94 -16.60
C PRO A 9 9.04 -14.04 -15.35
N LEU A 10 7.94 -14.06 -14.59
CA LEU A 10 7.68 -13.33 -13.33
C LEU A 10 8.68 -13.60 -12.17
N ALA A 11 9.83 -14.19 -12.46
CA ALA A 11 10.92 -14.40 -11.53
C ALA A 11 12.04 -13.38 -11.81
N ALA A 12 12.31 -12.52 -10.82
CA ALA A 12 13.35 -11.48 -10.76
C ALA A 12 12.92 -10.04 -11.08
N ARG A 13 12.14 -9.43 -10.18
CA ARG A 13 12.31 -8.00 -9.85
C ARG A 13 12.63 -7.86 -8.37
N LYS A 14 13.82 -8.33 -7.98
CA LYS A 14 14.51 -7.81 -6.81
C LYS A 14 15.44 -6.71 -7.31
N SER A 15 15.00 -5.46 -7.21
CA SER A 15 15.95 -4.39 -6.92
C SER A 15 15.73 -4.06 -5.45
N GLU A 16 16.62 -4.61 -4.62
CA GLU A 16 16.68 -4.38 -3.18
C GLU A 16 16.72 -2.88 -2.86
N SER A 17 15.64 -2.38 -2.27
CA SER A 17 15.76 -1.31 -1.28
C SER A 17 16.50 -1.92 -0.09
N SER A 18 17.76 -1.55 0.10
CA SER A 18 18.61 -2.06 1.18
C SER A 18 18.04 -1.83 2.59
N THR A 19 16.98 -1.01 2.71
CA THR A 19 16.25 -0.70 3.95
C THR A 19 14.92 -1.45 4.10
N GLY A 20 14.46 -2.15 3.06
CA GLY A 20 13.14 -2.79 3.03
C GLY A 20 11.97 -1.82 2.90
N ILE A 21 12.21 -0.53 2.63
CA ILE A 21 11.19 0.51 2.41
C ILE A 21 10.78 0.55 0.92
N TRP A 22 9.48 0.71 0.66
CA TRP A 22 8.88 0.74 -0.67
C TRP A 22 8.22 2.10 -0.95
N SER A 23 8.48 2.70 -2.10
CA SER A 23 7.85 3.95 -2.55
C SER A 23 6.96 3.73 -3.78
N LEU A 24 6.20 4.75 -4.21
CA LEU A 24 5.39 4.68 -5.44
C LEU A 24 6.21 4.29 -6.68
N SER A 25 7.50 4.69 -6.75
CA SER A 25 8.35 4.34 -7.88
C SER A 25 8.65 2.84 -8.00
N ASN A 26 8.45 2.09 -6.91
CA ASN A 26 8.69 0.64 -6.83
C ASN A 26 7.40 -0.18 -6.95
N ILE A 27 6.24 0.47 -7.03
CA ILE A 27 4.93 -0.19 -7.06
C ILE A 27 4.28 0.11 -8.41
N PRO A 28 4.32 -0.82 -9.37
CA PRO A 28 3.76 -0.56 -10.69
C PRO A 28 2.24 -0.36 -10.61
N PRO A 29 1.68 0.53 -11.45
CA PRO A 29 0.23 0.62 -11.60
C PRO A 29 -0.34 -0.66 -12.22
N TRP A 30 -1.62 -0.90 -11.99
CA TRP A 30 -2.36 -2.06 -12.46
C TRP A 30 -2.24 -2.24 -13.98
N SER A 31 -2.27 -1.15 -14.73
CA SER A 31 -2.05 -1.15 -16.19
C SER A 31 -0.69 -1.73 -16.62
N ALA A 32 0.35 -1.57 -15.79
CA ALA A 32 1.70 -2.04 -16.08
C ALA A 32 2.00 -3.40 -15.43
N SER A 33 1.21 -3.82 -14.45
CA SER A 33 1.41 -5.08 -13.71
C SER A 33 0.42 -6.18 -14.09
N SER A 34 -0.76 -5.82 -14.58
CA SER A 34 -1.69 -6.79 -15.14
C SER A 34 -1.03 -7.36 -16.39
N GLY A 35 -0.63 -8.63 -16.34
CA GLY A 35 -0.36 -9.41 -17.52
C GLY A 35 -1.67 -9.60 -18.26
N ALA A 36 -2.22 -8.51 -18.80
CA ALA A 36 -3.54 -8.46 -19.39
C ALA A 36 -3.55 -9.44 -20.55
N THR A 37 -3.97 -10.67 -20.26
CA THR A 37 -4.67 -11.51 -21.21
C THR A 37 -5.84 -10.66 -21.63
N LYS A 38 -5.65 -9.92 -22.72
CA LYS A 38 -6.65 -9.05 -23.32
C LYS A 38 -7.82 -9.98 -23.61
N LEU A 39 -8.87 -9.93 -22.78
CA LEU A 39 -10.11 -10.61 -23.08
C LEU A 39 -10.51 -10.14 -24.47
N MET A 40 -10.51 -11.07 -25.41
CA MET A 40 -10.62 -10.82 -26.83
C MET A 40 -12.01 -10.22 -27.08
N GLY A 41 -12.10 -8.89 -27.10
CA GLY A 41 -13.38 -8.17 -27.18
C GLY A 41 -13.41 -6.79 -26.54
N SER A 42 -12.57 -6.51 -25.53
CA SER A 42 -12.47 -5.15 -24.97
C SER A 42 -11.35 -4.36 -25.65
N THR A 43 -11.73 -3.50 -26.58
CA THR A 43 -10.87 -2.39 -27.05
C THR A 43 -10.91 -1.26 -26.02
N GLU A 44 -10.67 -1.54 -24.75
CA GLU A 44 -10.59 -0.48 -23.75
C GLU A 44 -9.15 -0.02 -23.61
N THR A 45 -8.90 1.16 -24.17
CA THR A 45 -7.89 2.11 -23.73
C THR A 45 -7.70 1.94 -22.22
N THR A 46 -6.48 1.66 -21.76
CA THR A 46 -6.16 1.64 -20.33
C THR A 46 -6.80 2.87 -19.68
N THR A 47 -7.84 2.64 -18.88
CA THR A 47 -8.58 3.74 -18.25
C THR A 47 -7.63 4.49 -17.33
N ASP A 48 -7.84 5.79 -17.14
CA ASP A 48 -7.08 6.62 -16.18
C ASP A 48 -7.01 5.94 -14.79
N LEU A 49 -8.03 5.18 -14.39
CA LEU A 49 -8.05 4.36 -13.18
C LEU A 49 -6.95 3.29 -13.14
N GLY A 50 -6.67 2.61 -14.26
CA GLY A 50 -5.63 1.59 -14.35
C GLY A 50 -4.22 2.13 -14.08
N MET A 51 -4.00 3.44 -14.28
CA MET A 51 -2.75 4.12 -13.94
C MET A 51 -2.67 4.59 -12.49
N ARG A 52 -3.80 4.65 -11.76
CA ARG A 52 -3.90 5.17 -10.39
C ARG A 52 -3.97 4.10 -9.31
N ILE A 53 -4.31 2.87 -9.68
CA ILE A 53 -4.47 1.74 -8.76
C ILE A 53 -3.27 0.81 -8.93
N SER A 54 -2.78 0.27 -7.82
CA SER A 54 -1.75 -0.77 -7.81
C SER A 54 -2.18 -1.92 -6.92
N LEU A 55 -1.79 -3.14 -7.29
CA LEU A 55 -1.84 -4.29 -6.41
C LEU A 55 -0.43 -4.56 -5.89
N TRP A 56 -0.27 -4.58 -4.58
CA TRP A 56 1.00 -4.83 -3.92
C TRP A 56 0.81 -5.77 -2.73
N SER A 57 1.76 -6.67 -2.51
CA SER A 57 1.74 -7.65 -1.42
C SER A 57 3.01 -7.51 -0.59
N GLY A 58 2.85 -7.22 0.70
CA GLY A 58 3.94 -7.02 1.64
C GLY A 58 3.49 -6.41 2.96
N ASP A 59 4.46 -6.00 3.79
CA ASP A 59 4.23 -5.33 5.06
C ASP A 59 3.93 -3.83 4.85
N ILE A 60 2.67 -3.43 5.06
CA ILE A 60 2.21 -2.05 4.83
C ILE A 60 3.00 -1.00 5.63
N THR A 61 3.63 -1.39 6.75
CA THR A 61 4.44 -0.48 7.58
C THR A 61 5.75 -0.04 6.91
N LYS A 62 6.08 -0.65 5.76
CA LYS A 62 7.26 -0.33 4.94
C LYS A 62 6.96 0.60 3.76
N LEU A 63 5.71 1.02 3.58
CA LEU A 63 5.31 1.89 2.48
C LEU A 63 5.62 3.36 2.82
N ALA A 64 6.53 3.98 2.07
CA ALA A 64 6.81 5.42 2.07
C ALA A 64 5.82 6.14 1.15
N LEU A 65 4.60 6.32 1.63
CA LEU A 65 3.48 6.97 0.94
C LEU A 65 2.95 8.16 1.75
N ASP A 66 2.01 8.91 1.19
CA ASP A 66 1.38 10.01 1.91
C ASP A 66 0.52 9.53 3.09
N ALA A 67 -0.10 8.36 2.98
CA ALA A 67 -0.86 7.74 4.06
C ALA A 67 -0.94 6.23 3.88
N ILE A 68 -1.07 5.50 4.99
CA ILE A 68 -1.49 4.11 5.02
C ILE A 68 -2.75 3.99 5.87
N ALA A 69 -3.70 3.14 5.46
CA ALA A 69 -4.91 2.90 6.22
C ALA A 69 -4.69 1.78 7.24
N ASN A 70 -5.16 2.00 8.47
CA ASN A 70 -5.17 0.98 9.51
C ASN A 70 -6.55 0.31 9.61
N ALA A 71 -6.60 -1.02 9.68
CA ALA A 71 -7.80 -1.76 10.06
C ALA A 71 -7.95 -1.77 11.58
N ALA A 72 -8.26 -0.61 12.15
CA ALA A 72 -8.36 -0.39 13.59
C ALA A 72 -9.66 -0.94 14.18
N ASN A 73 -9.67 -1.11 15.51
CA ASN A 73 -10.89 -1.30 16.29
C ASN A 73 -11.49 0.05 16.74
N ALA A 74 -12.73 0.02 17.22
CA ALA A 74 -13.48 1.24 17.59
C ALA A 74 -12.84 2.08 18.71
N HIS A 75 -11.95 1.50 19.52
CA HIS A 75 -11.27 2.22 20.60
C HIS A 75 -9.97 2.91 20.15
N LEU A 76 -9.49 2.65 18.93
CA LEU A 76 -8.19 3.15 18.41
C LEU A 76 -6.98 2.82 19.32
N ALA A 77 -7.07 1.75 20.10
CA ALA A 77 -6.10 1.40 21.14
C ALA A 77 -4.99 0.43 20.67
N GLY A 78 -4.90 0.19 19.35
CA GLY A 78 -4.10 -0.89 18.79
C GLY A 78 -4.70 -2.27 19.03
N GLY A 79 -3.92 -3.32 18.74
CA GLY A 79 -4.35 -4.71 18.90
C GLY A 79 -3.35 -5.70 18.28
N GLY A 80 -3.88 -6.79 17.70
CA GLY A 80 -3.12 -7.74 16.89
C GLY A 80 -3.11 -7.37 15.40
N GLY A 81 -2.69 -8.31 14.54
CA GLY A 81 -2.77 -8.14 13.08
C GLY A 81 -2.02 -6.91 12.55
N VAL A 82 -2.57 -6.27 11.52
CA VAL A 82 -2.00 -5.05 10.90
C VAL A 82 -2.02 -3.86 11.85
N ASP A 83 -3.05 -3.74 12.70
CA ASP A 83 -3.18 -2.67 13.69
C ASP A 83 -2.01 -2.70 14.69
N GLY A 84 -1.74 -3.87 15.26
CA GLY A 84 -0.57 -4.08 16.10
C GLY A 84 0.76 -3.84 15.38
N ALA A 85 0.86 -4.20 14.10
CA ALA A 85 2.06 -3.95 13.31
C ALA A 85 2.31 -2.45 13.12
N ILE A 86 1.27 -1.69 12.76
CA ILE A 86 1.31 -0.24 12.61
C ILE A 86 1.67 0.44 13.94
N HIS A 87 1.03 0.06 15.05
CA HIS A 87 1.36 0.61 16.37
C HIS A 87 2.81 0.34 16.80
N ARG A 88 3.32 -0.87 16.59
CA ARG A 88 4.73 -1.20 16.89
C ARG A 88 5.71 -0.41 16.03
N ALA A 89 5.39 -0.23 14.74
CA ALA A 89 6.26 0.46 13.81
C ALA A 89 6.23 1.99 13.99
N ALA A 90 5.06 2.58 14.24
CA ALA A 90 4.88 4.02 14.43
C ALA A 90 5.46 4.51 15.78
N GLY A 91 5.45 3.66 16.81
CA GLY A 91 5.91 3.98 18.16
C GLY A 91 4.80 4.42 19.13
N PRO A 92 5.13 4.58 20.42
CA PRO A 92 4.16 4.91 21.47
C PRO A 92 3.44 6.25 21.26
N GLU A 93 4.00 7.15 20.46
CA GLU A 93 3.44 8.44 20.12
C GLU A 93 2.10 8.31 19.35
N LEU A 94 1.95 7.24 18.54
CA LEU A 94 0.69 6.95 17.87
C LEU A 94 -0.44 6.67 18.85
N ASN A 95 -0.18 5.85 19.87
CA ASN A 95 -1.19 5.55 20.89
C ASN A 95 -1.64 6.82 21.62
N LYS A 96 -0.70 7.73 21.94
CA LYS A 96 -1.03 9.02 22.56
C LYS A 96 -1.94 9.88 21.68
N ALA A 97 -1.68 9.92 20.37
CA ALA A 97 -2.53 10.64 19.43
C ALA A 97 -3.92 9.99 19.31
N CYS A 98 -4.00 8.67 19.23
CA CYS A 98 -5.27 7.95 19.17
C CYS A 98 -6.15 8.18 20.39
N LEU A 99 -5.58 8.26 21.60
CA LEU A 99 -6.31 8.56 22.83
C LEU A 99 -7.01 9.93 22.77
N ALA A 100 -6.40 10.92 22.12
CA ALA A 100 -6.99 12.25 21.95
C ALA A 100 -8.18 12.27 20.96
N LEU A 101 -8.34 11.20 20.15
CA LEU A 101 -9.39 11.12 19.13
C LEU A 101 -10.73 10.59 19.66
N ASN A 102 -10.81 10.06 20.89
CA ASN A 102 -12.04 9.51 21.48
C ASN A 102 -12.71 8.40 20.63
N GLY A 103 -11.92 7.42 20.16
CA GLY A 103 -12.41 6.27 19.40
C GLY A 103 -12.83 6.57 17.95
N CYS A 104 -13.34 5.58 17.23
CA CYS A 104 -13.82 5.72 15.86
C CYS A 104 -15.01 4.78 15.60
N PRO A 105 -16.21 5.28 15.31
CA PRO A 105 -17.35 4.43 14.95
C PRO A 105 -17.10 3.62 13.68
N THR A 106 -17.73 2.45 13.58
CA THR A 106 -17.67 1.60 12.38
C THR A 106 -18.07 2.38 11.12
N GLY A 107 -17.28 2.25 10.06
CA GLY A 107 -17.49 2.95 8.78
C GLY A 107 -16.95 4.39 8.75
N GLN A 108 -16.37 4.90 9.85
CA GLN A 108 -15.67 6.18 9.89
C GLN A 108 -14.15 5.99 9.89
N ALA A 109 -13.42 7.09 9.66
CA ALA A 109 -11.97 7.14 9.72
C ALA A 109 -11.50 8.41 10.43
N LYS A 110 -10.33 8.33 11.07
CA LYS A 110 -9.62 9.47 11.67
C LYS A 110 -8.15 9.42 11.29
N ILE A 111 -7.50 10.58 11.22
CA ILE A 111 -6.12 10.73 10.79
C ILE A 111 -5.21 11.10 11.97
N THR A 112 -4.00 10.56 11.98
CA THR A 112 -2.88 10.92 12.85
C THR A 112 -1.63 11.10 11.99
N PRO A 113 -0.56 11.75 12.50
CA PRO A 113 0.76 11.62 11.89
C PRO A 113 1.24 10.16 11.84
N GLY A 114 2.15 9.83 10.92
CA GLY A 114 2.76 8.50 10.81
C GLY A 114 3.87 8.21 11.84
N PHE A 115 4.36 9.23 12.54
CA PHE A 115 5.44 9.15 13.54
C PHE A 115 6.72 8.51 13.00
N ARG A 116 7.06 7.29 13.43
CA ARG A 116 8.27 6.57 12.96
C ARG A 116 8.03 5.78 11.68
N LEU A 117 6.80 5.74 11.16
CA LEU A 117 6.53 5.12 9.87
C LEU A 117 7.21 5.89 8.73
N PRO A 118 7.57 5.21 7.63
CA PRO A 118 7.97 5.89 6.40
C PRO A 118 6.83 6.72 5.76
N SER A 119 5.57 6.37 6.05
CA SER A 119 4.41 7.16 5.64
C SER A 119 4.31 8.43 6.48
N LYS A 120 3.79 9.51 5.88
CA LYS A 120 3.63 10.82 6.55
C LYS A 120 2.67 10.76 7.74
#